data_AF-A0A964N6A3-F1
#
_entry.id   AF-A0A964N6A3-F1
#
_cell.length_a   1.000
_cell.length_b   1.000
_cell.length_c   1.000
_cell.angle_alpha   90.00
_cell.angle_beta   90.00
_cell.angle_gamma   90.00
#
_symmetry.space_group_name_H-M   'P 1'
#
loop_
_entity.id
_entity.type
_entity.pdbx_description
1 polymer ?
#
loop_
_entity_poly.entity_id
_entity_poly.type
_entity_poly.pdbx_seq_one_letter_code
_entity_poly.pdbx_strand_id
1 'polypeptide(L)'
;MAAERLVGRDHLLAGVAHPSILPAVGVRYGQGVTIRVRFAPSPTGSLHLGNALSAVVNRTYADEHGGVLVLRIDDTDPTRSLAGGEEAILADLAWLGIGWDEGPLRQSRRGAVYAAALERALGNGAVHDDDGSIRLAGTTLARADGTATYQLATVADDLDLGITHIIRGSDHRPNEDVQQWIARALGGELPEVIHHGLLLGEDGKKLSKRAAHASVADLREEGIPGAAARAYLDELGLPRHDVQLDPARIQRLAIDSIAAMSDADLVAAAGAPIELARALRGARTLVEAGEIAQQITAPVAVVLTEEARPTMERFVELREGAPESLDEAGARAIVRELKAVGGSLKQLRLALTGAERGPELWTVVAALPRDEALRRAAAAITPR
;
A
#
# COMPACT_ATOMS: atom_id res chain seq x y z
N MET A 1 3.40 -0.48 -26.56
CA MET A 1 4.71 0.09 -26.17
C MET A 1 4.51 1.44 -25.49
N ALA A 2 4.06 1.42 -24.23
CA ALA A 2 3.93 2.60 -23.39
C ALA A 2 3.90 2.16 -21.93
N ALA A 3 5.04 1.69 -21.43
CA ALA A 3 5.30 1.50 -20.01
C ALA A 3 6.72 2.02 -19.80
N GLU A 4 6.80 3.27 -19.32
CA GLU A 4 7.96 3.88 -18.65
C GLU A 4 7.72 5.38 -18.56
N ARG A 5 7.23 5.83 -17.40
CA ARG A 5 7.39 7.19 -16.87
C ARG A 5 6.75 7.22 -15.49
N LEU A 6 7.49 6.76 -14.50
CA LEU A 6 7.32 7.09 -13.08
C LEU A 6 8.59 6.58 -12.36
N VAL A 7 9.72 7.17 -12.72
CA VAL A 7 10.94 7.17 -11.90
C VAL A 7 11.35 8.62 -11.79
N GLY A 8 11.69 9.03 -10.56
CA GLY A 8 11.97 10.40 -10.17
C GLY A 8 12.84 11.14 -11.17
N ARG A 9 12.45 12.38 -11.48
CA ARG A 9 13.36 13.31 -12.14
C ARG A 9 14.48 13.63 -11.15
N ASP A 10 15.62 12.96 -11.33
CA ASP A 10 16.92 13.45 -10.89
C ASP A 10 17.16 14.81 -11.54
N HIS A 11 16.87 15.88 -10.81
CA HIS A 11 17.49 17.17 -11.05
C HIS A 11 18.63 17.35 -10.05
N LEU A 12 19.84 17.05 -10.54
CA LEU A 12 21.07 17.69 -10.11
C LEU A 12 20.84 19.20 -10.04
N LEU A 13 20.67 19.74 -8.82
CA LEU A 13 20.87 21.15 -8.54
C LEU A 13 22.02 21.28 -7.55
N ALA A 14 23.19 21.50 -8.15
CA ALA A 14 24.30 22.13 -7.48
C ALA A 14 23.86 23.50 -6.94
N GLY A 15 24.22 23.77 -5.67
CA GLY A 15 24.44 25.10 -5.11
C GLY A 15 23.38 26.16 -5.39
N VAL A 16 22.30 26.16 -4.60
CA VAL A 16 21.53 27.39 -4.35
C VAL A 16 21.61 27.66 -2.85
N ALA A 17 22.21 28.80 -2.50
CA ALA A 17 22.22 29.30 -1.13
C ALA A 17 20.78 29.42 -0.63
N HIS A 18 20.46 28.77 0.49
CA HIS A 18 19.20 28.97 1.19
C HIS A 18 19.18 30.40 1.76
N PRO A 19 18.27 31.28 1.35
CA PRO A 19 17.92 32.41 2.19
C PRO A 19 17.10 31.84 3.34
N SER A 20 17.72 31.74 4.52
CA SER A 20 17.01 31.77 5.78
C SER A 20 16.24 33.07 5.87
N ILE A 21 14.90 33.00 5.93
CA ILE A 21 14.00 34.03 6.50
C ILE A 21 12.66 33.30 6.63
N LEU A 22 12.22 33.04 7.87
CA LEU A 22 10.80 32.77 8.15
C LEU A 22 9.99 33.86 7.44
N PRO A 23 9.03 33.53 6.56
CA PRO A 23 8.11 34.57 6.16
C PRO A 23 7.35 35.00 7.42
N ALA A 24 7.21 36.31 7.59
CA ALA A 24 6.21 36.85 8.48
C ALA A 24 4.88 36.15 8.20
N VAL A 25 4.17 35.79 9.27
CA VAL A 25 2.81 35.26 9.29
C VAL A 25 2.02 35.69 8.05
N GLY A 26 1.72 34.73 7.17
CA GLY A 26 0.90 34.92 5.97
C GLY A 26 1.64 35.47 4.75
N VAL A 27 2.34 34.60 4.00
CA VAL A 27 2.62 34.89 2.59
C VAL A 27 1.31 34.80 1.81
N ARG A 28 0.64 35.94 1.63
CA ARG A 28 -0.42 36.09 0.64
C ARG A 28 0.23 36.30 -0.73
N TYR A 29 0.42 35.22 -1.49
CA TYR A 29 0.32 35.37 -2.94
C TYR A 29 -1.13 35.72 -3.24
N GLY A 30 -1.37 36.64 -4.18
CA GLY A 30 -2.73 37.09 -4.48
C GLY A 30 -3.63 35.88 -4.76
N GLN A 31 -4.75 35.80 -4.01
CA GLN A 31 -5.75 34.71 -3.97
C GLN A 31 -5.42 33.55 -2.99
N GLY A 32 -6.02 33.56 -1.78
CA GLY A 32 -6.14 32.41 -0.86
C GLY A 32 -4.87 31.98 -0.08
N VAL A 33 -5.03 31.39 1.10
CA VAL A 33 -3.94 30.65 1.77
C VAL A 33 -3.86 29.28 1.08
N THR A 34 -2.70 28.94 0.50
CA THR A 34 -2.49 27.60 -0.05
C THR A 34 -2.47 26.57 1.07
N ILE A 35 -3.34 25.56 0.99
CA ILE A 35 -3.38 24.46 1.97
C ILE A 35 -2.08 23.67 1.88
N ARG A 36 -1.41 23.50 3.02
CA ARG A 36 -0.21 22.68 3.20
C ARG A 36 -0.45 21.71 4.33
N VAL A 37 -0.34 20.42 4.03
CA VAL A 37 -0.43 19.30 4.97
C VAL A 37 0.87 18.52 4.94
N ARG A 38 1.07 17.63 5.91
CA ARG A 38 2.24 16.74 5.93
C ARG A 38 1.91 15.37 6.47
N PHE A 39 2.53 14.38 5.84
CA PHE A 39 2.68 13.05 6.39
C PHE A 39 4.08 12.93 7.00
N ALA A 40 4.13 12.69 8.31
CA ALA A 40 5.37 12.72 9.09
C ALA A 40 5.66 11.38 9.82
N PRO A 41 5.94 10.28 9.10
CA PRO A 41 6.21 8.98 9.73
C PRO A 41 7.64 8.88 10.30
N SER A 42 7.78 8.17 11.41
CA SER A 42 9.10 7.70 11.88
C SER A 42 9.53 6.42 11.14
N PRO A 43 10.81 6.24 10.79
CA PRO A 43 11.32 5.11 10.00
C PRO A 43 11.39 3.82 10.82
N THR A 44 10.23 3.28 11.24
CA THR A 44 10.10 2.09 12.10
C THR A 44 9.77 0.80 11.33
N GLY A 45 10.03 0.79 10.01
CA GLY A 45 9.67 -0.28 9.09
C GLY A 45 8.42 0.05 8.27
N SER A 46 7.74 -0.99 7.77
CA SER A 46 6.49 -0.84 7.01
C SER A 46 5.43 -0.06 7.79
N LEU A 47 4.61 0.70 7.05
CA LEU A 47 3.53 1.50 7.63
C LEU A 47 2.48 0.59 8.27
N HIS A 48 2.20 0.86 9.54
CA HIS A 48 0.97 0.38 10.17
C HIS A 48 -0.24 1.00 9.45
N LEU A 49 -1.36 0.27 9.33
CA LEU A 49 -2.53 0.76 8.59
C LEU A 49 -3.10 2.07 9.13
N GLY A 50 -3.00 2.31 10.44
CA GLY A 50 -3.36 3.61 11.02
C GLY A 50 -2.53 4.77 10.48
N ASN A 51 -1.24 4.56 10.22
CA ASN A 51 -0.37 5.56 9.60
C ASN A 51 -0.63 5.67 8.10
N ALA A 52 -0.92 4.54 7.44
CA ALA A 52 -1.33 4.55 6.04
C ALA A 52 -2.63 5.35 5.84
N LEU A 53 -3.60 5.24 6.77
CA LEU A 53 -4.79 6.08 6.79
C LEU A 53 -4.43 7.55 6.90
N SER A 54 -3.53 7.94 7.81
CA SER A 54 -3.04 9.32 7.88
C SER A 54 -2.43 9.77 6.55
N ALA A 55 -1.63 8.94 5.89
CA ALA A 55 -1.03 9.28 4.59
C ALA A 55 -2.10 9.52 3.50
N VAL A 56 -3.06 8.60 3.38
CA VAL A 56 -4.18 8.69 2.43
C VAL A 56 -5.01 9.96 2.69
N VAL A 57 -5.40 10.19 3.95
CA VAL A 57 -6.20 11.36 4.31
C VAL A 57 -5.48 12.67 4.03
N ASN A 58 -4.19 12.77 4.35
CA ASN A 58 -3.44 13.99 4.04
C ASN A 58 -3.34 14.20 2.51
N ARG A 59 -3.10 13.15 1.72
CA ARG A 59 -3.09 13.25 0.25
C ARG A 59 -4.44 13.70 -0.30
N THR A 60 -5.52 13.03 0.10
CA THR A 60 -6.89 13.36 -0.34
C THR A 60 -7.27 14.78 0.06
N TYR A 61 -6.96 15.19 1.30
CA TYR A 61 -7.22 16.55 1.76
C TYR A 61 -6.47 17.60 0.95
N ALA A 62 -5.19 17.36 0.62
CA ALA A 62 -4.44 18.23 -0.25
C ALA A 62 -5.07 18.31 -1.65
N ASP A 63 -5.46 17.18 -2.24
CA ASP A 63 -6.06 17.15 -3.59
C ASP A 63 -7.40 17.88 -3.66
N GLU A 64 -8.28 17.66 -2.68
CA GLU A 64 -9.59 18.30 -2.58
C GLU A 64 -9.52 19.83 -2.44
N HIS A 65 -8.42 20.34 -1.88
CA HIS A 65 -8.22 21.77 -1.63
C HIS A 65 -7.18 22.42 -2.56
N GLY A 66 -6.68 21.70 -3.57
CA GLY A 66 -5.61 22.19 -4.44
C GLY A 66 -4.33 22.57 -3.68
N GLY A 67 -4.04 21.84 -2.60
CA GLY A 67 -2.94 22.05 -1.68
C GLY A 67 -1.71 21.19 -1.96
N VAL A 68 -0.81 21.19 -0.99
CA VAL A 68 0.51 20.53 -1.04
C VAL A 68 0.60 19.48 0.06
N LEU A 69 1.04 18.27 -0.29
CA LEU A 69 1.46 17.25 0.65
C LEU A 69 2.99 17.27 0.80
N VAL A 70 3.46 17.55 2.01
CA VAL A 70 4.86 17.42 2.38
C VAL A 70 5.13 16.05 3.01
N LEU A 71 6.15 15.34 2.54
CA LEU A 71 6.67 14.14 3.20
C LEU A 71 7.86 14.49 4.08
N ARG A 72 7.74 14.22 5.38
CA ARG A 72 8.82 14.41 6.37
C ARG A 72 9.11 13.12 7.12
N ILE A 73 10.35 12.67 7.13
CA ILE A 73 10.79 11.50 7.88
C ILE A 73 11.25 11.97 9.27
N ASP A 74 10.54 11.53 10.30
CA ASP A 74 10.82 11.88 11.70
C ASP A 74 11.87 10.91 12.27
N ASP A 75 13.13 11.09 11.83
CA ASP A 75 14.31 10.24 12.11
C ASP A 75 15.24 10.79 13.22
N THR A 76 14.73 11.63 14.11
CA THR A 76 15.50 12.23 15.22
C THR A 76 15.86 11.27 16.35
N ASP A 77 15.20 10.11 16.42
CA ASP A 77 15.49 9.06 17.39
C ASP A 77 16.13 7.84 16.69
N PRO A 78 17.48 7.75 16.67
CA PRO A 78 18.16 6.65 16.00
C PRO A 78 17.91 5.30 16.68
N THR A 79 17.53 5.28 17.97
CA THR A 79 17.25 4.02 18.69
C THR A 79 15.94 3.37 18.26
N ARG A 80 15.02 4.17 17.71
CA ARG A 80 13.71 3.72 17.22
C ARG A 80 13.69 3.55 15.70
N SER A 81 14.70 4.05 15.02
CA SER A 81 14.82 3.97 13.57
C SER A 81 15.35 2.59 13.17
N LEU A 82 14.69 1.93 12.23
CA LEU A 82 15.14 0.67 11.66
C LEU A 82 15.96 0.94 10.40
N ALA A 83 17.03 0.16 10.21
CA ALA A 83 17.76 0.14 8.95
C ALA A 83 16.80 -0.28 7.82
N GLY A 84 16.75 0.47 6.71
CA GLY A 84 15.79 0.25 5.64
C GLY A 84 14.38 0.78 5.93
N GLY A 85 14.15 1.41 7.09
CA GLY A 85 12.82 1.85 7.52
C GLY A 85 12.25 2.99 6.68
N GLU A 86 13.10 3.91 6.20
CA GLU A 86 12.67 4.96 5.27
C GLU A 86 12.29 4.35 3.92
N GLU A 87 13.13 3.46 3.37
CA GLU A 87 12.89 2.78 2.10
C GLU A 87 11.59 1.97 2.13
N ALA A 88 11.29 1.30 3.25
CA ALA A 88 10.03 0.59 3.44
C ALA A 88 8.82 1.54 3.39
N ILE A 89 8.90 2.71 4.05
CA ILE A 89 7.84 3.73 3.99
C ILE A 89 7.63 4.21 2.55
N LEU A 90 8.70 4.52 1.82
CA LEU A 90 8.59 5.00 0.44
C LEU A 90 7.99 3.93 -0.48
N ALA A 91 8.38 2.66 -0.31
CA ALA A 91 7.79 1.55 -1.04
C ALA A 91 6.29 1.37 -0.73
N ASP A 92 5.90 1.52 0.54
CA ASP A 92 4.50 1.43 0.96
C ASP A 92 3.64 2.58 0.40
N LEU A 93 4.16 3.82 0.41
CA LEU A 93 3.49 4.96 -0.21
C LEU A 93 3.33 4.76 -1.72
N ALA A 94 4.38 4.31 -2.41
CA ALA A 94 4.33 4.02 -3.85
C ALA A 94 3.31 2.91 -4.16
N TRP A 95 3.29 1.85 -3.36
CA TRP A 95 2.34 0.74 -3.51
C TRP A 95 0.88 1.16 -3.28
N LEU A 96 0.63 2.11 -2.37
CA LEU A 96 -0.68 2.73 -2.15
C LEU A 96 -1.03 3.83 -3.20
N GLY A 97 -0.12 4.12 -4.13
CA GLY A 97 -0.30 5.19 -5.11
C GLY A 97 -0.33 6.59 -4.49
N ILE A 98 0.42 6.81 -3.41
CA ILE A 98 0.50 8.10 -2.70
C ILE A 98 1.78 8.83 -3.11
N GLY A 99 1.62 9.90 -3.90
CA GLY A 99 2.68 10.86 -4.21
C GLY A 99 2.66 12.06 -3.25
N TRP A 100 3.83 12.67 -3.04
CA TRP A 100 3.98 13.93 -2.30
C TRP A 100 4.60 14.99 -3.21
N ASP A 101 4.36 16.25 -2.85
CA ASP A 101 4.77 17.42 -3.64
C ASP A 101 6.15 17.93 -3.20
N GLU A 102 6.46 17.79 -1.91
CA GLU A 102 7.72 18.23 -1.32
C GLU A 102 8.31 17.15 -0.41
N GLY A 103 9.64 17.01 -0.44
CA GLY A 103 10.37 16.00 0.34
C GLY A 103 10.76 14.74 -0.47
N PRO A 104 11.22 13.68 0.20
CA PRO A 104 11.27 13.50 1.66
C PRO A 104 12.28 14.43 2.34
N LEU A 105 11.81 15.22 3.31
CA LEU A 105 12.67 15.93 4.25
C LEU A 105 13.03 15.01 5.41
N ARG A 106 14.22 15.16 6.00
CA ARG A 106 14.66 14.36 7.15
C ARG A 106 14.94 15.28 8.33
N GLN A 107 14.33 15.00 9.47
CA GLN A 107 14.52 15.82 10.66
C GLN A 107 15.97 15.82 11.16
N SER A 108 16.68 14.70 11.02
CA SER A 108 18.12 14.58 11.33
C SER A 108 19.00 15.62 10.61
N ARG A 109 18.52 16.17 9.49
CA ARG A 109 19.24 17.18 8.68
C ARG A 109 18.81 18.61 8.97
N ARG A 110 17.98 18.84 10.00
CA ARG A 110 17.33 20.13 10.27
C ARG A 110 17.81 20.81 11.56
N GLY A 111 19.01 20.46 12.01
CA GLY A 111 19.62 21.01 13.22
C GLY A 111 19.65 22.54 13.29
N ALA A 112 19.88 23.23 12.16
CA ALA A 112 19.86 24.70 12.12
C ALA A 112 18.48 25.29 12.45
N VAL A 113 17.40 24.65 11.96
CA VAL A 113 16.02 25.06 12.27
C VAL A 113 15.74 24.87 13.75
N TYR A 114 16.19 23.75 14.33
CA TYR A 114 15.99 23.45 15.74
C TYR A 114 16.81 24.37 16.66
N ALA A 115 18.04 24.72 16.28
CA ALA A 115 18.85 25.69 17.01
C ALA A 115 18.16 27.06 17.06
N ALA A 116 17.68 27.56 15.92
CA ALA A 116 16.94 28.82 15.84
C ALA A 116 15.62 28.77 16.63
N ALA A 117 14.94 27.62 16.65
CA ALA A 117 13.74 27.41 17.46
C ALA A 117 14.06 27.44 18.97
N LEU A 118 15.14 26.81 19.41
CA LEU A 118 15.58 26.84 20.81
C LEU A 118 15.92 28.25 21.28
N GLU A 119 16.63 29.03 20.47
CA GLU A 119 16.93 30.43 20.78
C GLU A 119 15.66 31.25 21.01
N ARG A 120 14.65 31.07 20.15
CA ARG A 120 13.33 31.71 20.31
C ARG A 120 12.62 31.24 21.57
N ALA A 121 12.63 29.94 21.84
CA ALA A 121 11.99 29.38 23.03
C ALA A 121 12.64 29.91 24.31
N LEU A 122 13.97 29.98 24.39
CA LEU A 122 14.72 30.54 25.52
C LEU A 122 14.41 32.04 25.73
N GLY A 123 14.24 32.79 24.64
CA GLY A 123 13.78 34.18 24.69
C GLY A 123 12.33 34.35 25.18
N ASN A 124 11.52 33.28 25.13
CA ASN A 124 10.08 33.30 25.40
C ASN A 124 9.67 32.28 26.48
N GLY A 125 10.49 32.12 27.52
CA GLY A 125 10.12 31.42 28.75
C GLY A 125 10.56 29.97 28.87
N ALA A 126 11.28 29.43 27.88
CA ALA A 126 12.02 28.19 28.09
C ALA A 126 13.27 28.45 28.94
N VAL A 127 13.70 27.45 29.70
CA VAL A 127 14.83 27.55 30.64
C VAL A 127 15.73 26.31 30.53
N HIS A 128 16.98 26.46 30.93
CA HIS A 128 17.86 25.34 31.20
C HIS A 128 17.48 24.68 32.54
N ASP A 129 17.40 23.35 32.56
CA ASP A 129 17.18 22.54 33.76
C ASP A 129 18.52 22.05 34.32
N ASP A 130 18.52 21.55 35.56
CA ASP A 130 19.73 21.12 36.28
C ASP A 130 20.47 19.97 35.57
N ASP A 131 19.75 19.17 34.79
CA ASP A 131 20.30 18.06 33.99
C ASP A 131 20.90 18.52 32.63
N GLY A 132 20.91 19.83 32.37
CA GLY A 132 21.40 20.44 31.14
C GLY A 132 20.39 20.47 29.98
N SER A 133 19.19 19.91 30.16
CA SER A 133 18.12 19.97 29.16
C SER A 133 17.51 21.38 29.06
N ILE A 134 16.84 21.67 27.94
CA ILE A 134 16.05 22.90 27.78
C ILE A 134 14.57 22.53 27.88
N ARG A 135 13.83 23.21 28.76
CA ARG A 135 12.42 22.90 29.06
C ARG A 135 11.54 24.12 28.99
N LEU A 136 10.29 23.91 28.57
CA LEU A 136 9.23 24.91 28.58
C LEU A 136 8.01 24.33 29.29
N ALA A 137 7.56 24.97 30.37
CA ALA A 137 6.42 24.53 31.17
C ALA A 137 6.48 23.03 31.54
N GLY A 138 7.66 22.55 31.94
CA GLY A 138 7.91 21.15 32.29
C GLY A 138 8.12 20.19 31.11
N THR A 139 7.90 20.62 29.86
CA THR A 139 8.16 19.81 28.65
C THR A 139 9.60 20.00 28.17
N THR A 140 10.34 18.92 27.97
CA THR A 140 11.69 18.97 27.40
C THR A 140 11.66 19.26 25.91
N LEU A 141 12.33 20.34 25.49
CA LEU A 141 12.47 20.79 24.10
C LEU A 141 13.78 20.30 23.47
N ALA A 142 14.86 20.28 24.25
CA ALA A 142 16.14 19.69 23.85
C ALA A 142 16.78 18.93 25.00
N ARG A 143 17.48 17.84 24.66
CA ARG A 143 18.30 17.07 25.59
C ARG A 143 19.58 17.83 25.95
N ALA A 144 20.31 17.34 26.96
CA ALA A 144 21.57 17.95 27.40
C ALA A 144 22.65 18.03 26.31
N ASP A 145 22.60 17.13 25.33
CA ASP A 145 23.49 17.13 24.15
C ASP A 145 23.05 18.12 23.05
N GLY A 146 21.99 18.90 23.28
CA GLY A 146 21.42 19.84 22.32
C GLY A 146 20.46 19.21 21.30
N THR A 147 20.27 17.89 21.32
CA THR A 147 19.35 17.21 20.40
C THR A 147 17.90 17.61 20.69
N ALA A 148 17.21 18.13 19.68
CA ALA A 148 15.79 18.45 19.77
C ALA A 148 14.94 17.22 20.11
N THR A 149 13.95 17.39 20.98
CA THR A 149 12.94 16.36 21.21
C THR A 149 11.88 16.39 20.13
N TYR A 150 11.07 15.32 20.06
CA TYR A 150 9.90 15.26 19.18
C TYR A 150 8.99 16.50 19.30
N GLN A 151 8.75 16.98 20.54
CA GLN A 151 7.84 18.10 20.78
C GLN A 151 8.33 19.40 20.16
N LEU A 152 9.64 19.69 20.25
CA LEU A 152 10.21 20.86 19.59
C LEU A 152 10.30 20.65 18.08
N ALA A 153 10.89 19.53 17.64
CA ALA A 153 11.21 19.30 16.24
C ALA A 153 9.96 19.33 15.35
N THR A 154 8.86 18.70 15.80
CA THR A 154 7.61 18.66 15.03
C THR A 154 6.99 20.04 14.86
N VAL A 155 6.98 20.88 15.90
CA VAL A 155 6.39 22.23 15.85
C VAL A 155 7.30 23.18 15.07
N ALA A 156 8.61 23.13 15.29
CA ALA A 156 9.57 23.94 14.55
C ALA A 156 9.49 23.67 13.04
N ASP A 157 9.38 22.39 12.65
CA ASP A 157 9.22 22.01 11.25
C ASP A 157 7.87 22.41 10.68
N ASP A 158 6.78 22.22 11.42
CA ASP A 158 5.44 22.61 10.94
C ASP A 158 5.36 24.14 10.71
N LEU A 159 6.01 24.95 11.56
CA LEU A 159 6.13 26.40 11.36
C LEU A 159 7.06 26.79 10.20
N ASP A 160 8.25 26.19 10.12
CA ASP A 160 9.25 26.50 9.08
C ASP A 160 8.75 26.11 7.68
N LEU A 161 8.04 24.99 7.56
CA LEU A 161 7.49 24.49 6.30
C LEU A 161 6.15 25.15 5.93
N GLY A 162 5.62 26.03 6.78
CA GLY A 162 4.35 26.70 6.57
C GLY A 162 3.17 25.74 6.51
N ILE A 163 3.19 24.67 7.32
CA ILE A 163 2.06 23.74 7.40
C ILE A 163 0.84 24.50 7.89
N THR A 164 -0.30 24.28 7.23
CA THR A 164 -1.57 24.92 7.56
C THR A 164 -2.51 23.98 8.31
N HIS A 165 -2.44 22.68 8.02
CA HIS A 165 -3.30 21.66 8.59
C HIS A 165 -2.47 20.44 8.99
N ILE A 166 -2.65 19.99 10.22
CA ILE A 166 -2.04 18.81 10.80
C ILE A 166 -3.12 17.74 10.90
N ILE A 167 -3.07 16.74 10.02
CA ILE A 167 -4.03 15.63 10.04
C ILE A 167 -3.35 14.36 10.51
N ARG A 168 -3.79 13.79 11.64
CA ARG A 168 -3.15 12.63 12.30
C ARG A 168 -4.12 11.85 13.19
N GLY A 169 -3.71 10.68 13.68
CA GLY A 169 -4.50 9.86 14.59
C GLY A 169 -4.81 10.55 15.93
N SER A 170 -5.97 10.23 16.51
CA SER A 170 -6.47 10.80 17.77
C SER A 170 -5.62 10.46 19.01
N ASP A 171 -4.71 9.49 18.90
CA ASP A 171 -3.71 9.18 19.93
C ASP A 171 -2.69 10.32 20.14
N HIS A 172 -2.58 11.25 19.20
CA HIS A 172 -1.76 12.45 19.36
C HIS A 172 -2.47 13.62 20.04
N ARG A 173 -3.77 13.51 20.34
CA ARG A 173 -4.56 14.58 20.96
C ARG A 173 -3.95 15.14 22.26
N PRO A 174 -3.37 14.32 23.17
CA PRO A 174 -2.71 14.85 24.38
C PRO A 174 -1.52 15.77 24.10
N ASN A 175 -0.95 15.77 22.89
CA ASN A 175 0.19 16.63 22.54
C ASN A 175 -0.25 18.03 22.07
N GLU A 176 -1.53 18.25 21.76
CA GLU A 176 -1.99 19.47 21.11
C GLU A 176 -1.74 20.72 21.96
N ASP A 177 -2.14 20.71 23.24
CA ASP A 177 -1.95 21.84 24.15
C ASP A 177 -0.47 22.18 24.34
N VAL A 178 0.37 21.15 24.49
CA VAL A 178 1.83 21.28 24.62
C VAL A 178 2.42 21.89 23.36
N GLN A 179 2.02 21.40 22.19
CA GLN A 179 2.48 21.90 20.89
C GLN A 179 2.02 23.33 20.63
N GLN A 180 0.84 23.70 21.10
CA GLN A 180 0.34 25.08 21.02
C GLN A 180 1.18 26.04 21.85
N TRP A 181 1.57 25.67 23.07
CA TRP A 181 2.46 26.50 23.89
C TRP A 181 3.85 26.63 23.29
N ILE A 182 4.40 25.54 22.74
CA ILE A 182 5.68 25.57 22.03
C ILE A 182 5.58 26.50 20.83
N ALA A 183 4.56 26.37 19.98
CA ALA A 183 4.38 27.25 18.82
C ALA A 183 4.39 28.74 19.20
N ARG A 184 3.68 29.10 20.28
CA ARG A 184 3.68 30.47 20.81
C ARG A 184 5.06 30.92 21.26
N ALA A 185 5.81 30.08 21.97
CA ALA A 185 7.18 30.38 22.39
C ALA A 185 8.16 30.50 21.20
N LEU A 186 7.88 29.82 20.09
CA LEU A 186 8.62 29.97 18.83
C LEU A 186 8.18 31.22 18.03
N GLY A 187 7.19 31.97 18.50
CA GLY A 187 6.67 33.18 17.86
C GLY A 187 5.69 32.92 16.71
N GLY A 188 5.06 31.74 16.69
CA GLY A 188 4.05 31.36 15.71
C GLY A 188 2.74 30.89 16.34
N GLU A 189 1.83 30.41 15.49
CA GLU A 189 0.59 29.76 15.90
C GLU A 189 0.60 28.31 15.41
N LEU A 190 0.05 27.40 16.22
CA LEU A 190 -0.07 26.00 15.80
C LEU A 190 -1.02 25.92 14.60
N PRO A 191 -0.67 25.18 13.53
CA PRO A 191 -1.57 24.94 12.42
C PRO A 191 -2.89 24.28 12.88
N GLU A 192 -3.93 24.35 12.05
CA GLU A 192 -5.20 23.71 12.37
C GLU A 192 -5.00 22.19 12.55
N VAL A 193 -5.43 21.64 13.69
CA VAL A 193 -5.21 20.23 14.01
C VAL A 193 -6.50 19.43 13.83
N ILE A 194 -6.46 18.44 12.94
CA ILE A 194 -7.56 17.53 12.67
C ILE A 194 -7.15 16.12 13.11
N HIS A 195 -7.85 15.61 14.12
CA HIS A 195 -7.64 14.25 14.63
C HIS A 195 -8.65 13.29 14.03
N HIS A 196 -8.18 12.28 13.30
CA HIS A 196 -9.03 11.17 12.85
C HIS A 196 -9.06 10.04 13.88
N GLY A 197 -10.13 9.26 13.89
CA GLY A 197 -10.29 8.05 14.70
C GLY A 197 -9.22 7.00 14.40
N LEU A 198 -8.92 6.16 15.39
CA LEU A 198 -7.98 5.06 15.26
C LEU A 198 -8.62 3.87 14.55
N LEU A 199 -7.78 3.06 13.93
CA LEU A 199 -8.20 1.73 13.49
C LEU A 199 -8.16 0.77 14.68
N LEU A 200 -9.23 0.00 14.84
CA LEU A 200 -9.37 -1.02 15.87
C LEU A 200 -9.21 -2.41 15.26
N GLY A 201 -8.53 -3.30 15.99
CA GLY A 201 -8.48 -4.73 15.69
C GLY A 201 -9.75 -5.44 16.14
N GLU A 202 -9.92 -6.72 15.79
CA GLU A 202 -11.14 -7.52 16.09
C GLU A 202 -11.56 -7.53 17.57
N ASP A 203 -10.61 -7.30 18.48
CA ASP A 203 -10.85 -7.21 19.92
C ASP A 203 -11.41 -5.86 20.38
N GLY A 204 -11.69 -4.94 19.45
CA GLY A 204 -12.18 -3.59 19.70
C GLY A 204 -11.13 -2.65 20.31
N LYS A 205 -9.86 -3.09 20.40
CA LYS A 205 -8.76 -2.25 20.87
C LYS A 205 -8.01 -1.65 19.70
N LYS A 206 -7.19 -0.63 19.98
CA LYS A 206 -6.28 -0.05 18.99
C LYS A 206 -5.52 -1.16 18.27
N LEU A 207 -5.60 -1.15 16.94
CA LEU A 207 -4.97 -2.14 16.09
C LEU A 207 -3.48 -2.24 16.47
N SER A 208 -3.08 -3.45 16.85
CA SER A 208 -1.73 -3.72 17.31
C SER A 208 -0.84 -4.10 16.12
N LYS A 209 0.46 -3.82 16.22
CA LYS A 209 1.45 -4.23 15.20
C LYS A 209 1.53 -5.75 14.97
N ARG A 210 0.93 -6.57 15.84
CA ARG A 210 0.95 -8.05 15.75
C ARG A 210 -0.37 -8.64 15.26
N ALA A 211 -1.39 -7.80 15.05
CA ALA A 211 -2.65 -8.28 14.50
C ALA A 211 -2.46 -8.64 13.02
N ALA A 212 -3.30 -9.53 12.49
CA ALA A 212 -3.39 -9.72 11.05
C ALA A 212 -3.80 -8.41 10.37
N HIS A 213 -3.32 -8.17 9.16
CA HIS A 213 -3.59 -6.95 8.40
C HIS A 213 -3.18 -5.67 9.14
N ALA A 214 -2.19 -5.71 10.04
CA ALA A 214 -1.81 -4.55 10.84
C ALA A 214 -1.00 -3.53 10.04
N SER A 215 -0.29 -3.98 9.01
CA SER A 215 0.60 -3.17 8.18
C SER A 215 0.32 -3.28 6.69
N VAL A 216 0.88 -2.34 5.93
CA VAL A 216 0.85 -2.36 4.47
C VAL A 216 1.62 -3.58 3.93
N ALA A 217 2.72 -3.97 4.56
CA ALA A 217 3.46 -5.18 4.22
C ALA A 217 2.58 -6.44 4.36
N ASP A 218 1.83 -6.58 5.45
CA ASP A 218 0.94 -7.75 5.65
C ASP A 218 -0.07 -7.90 4.51
N LEU A 219 -0.75 -6.80 4.14
CA LEU A 219 -1.70 -6.80 3.04
C LEU A 219 -1.04 -7.17 1.71
N ARG A 220 0.18 -6.67 1.46
CA ARG A 220 0.93 -7.00 0.25
C ARG A 220 1.32 -8.47 0.20
N GLU A 221 1.80 -9.03 1.31
CA GLU A 221 2.18 -10.45 1.43
C GLU A 221 0.98 -11.38 1.23
N GLU A 222 -0.21 -10.97 1.67
CA GLU A 222 -1.46 -11.69 1.41
C GLU A 222 -1.96 -11.58 -0.05
N GLY A 223 -1.29 -10.79 -0.88
CA GLY A 223 -1.63 -10.58 -2.28
C GLY A 223 -2.80 -9.63 -2.49
N ILE A 224 -3.12 -8.76 -1.53
CA ILE A 224 -4.09 -7.68 -1.75
C ILE A 224 -3.48 -6.69 -2.75
N PRO A 225 -4.20 -6.26 -3.81
CA PRO A 225 -3.71 -5.19 -4.67
C PRO A 225 -3.58 -3.85 -3.93
N GLY A 226 -2.54 -3.08 -4.21
CA GLY A 226 -2.36 -1.75 -3.62
C GLY A 226 -3.54 -0.80 -3.86
N ALA A 227 -4.17 -0.89 -5.04
CA ALA A 227 -5.39 -0.15 -5.37
C ALA A 227 -6.59 -0.53 -4.49
N ALA A 228 -6.71 -1.79 -4.07
CA ALA A 228 -7.78 -2.25 -3.17
C ALA A 228 -7.56 -1.74 -1.74
N ALA A 229 -6.32 -1.81 -1.25
CA ALA A 229 -5.96 -1.26 0.05
C ALA A 229 -6.16 0.27 0.07
N ARG A 230 -5.76 0.97 -1.01
CA ARG A 230 -6.01 2.41 -1.17
C ARG A 230 -7.50 2.72 -1.17
N ALA A 231 -8.31 2.02 -1.96
CA ALA A 231 -9.76 2.23 -2.01
C ALA A 231 -10.42 2.03 -0.64
N TYR A 232 -9.98 1.03 0.14
CA TYR A 232 -10.49 0.83 1.49
C TYR A 232 -10.17 2.02 2.40
N LEU A 233 -8.93 2.52 2.38
CA LEU A 233 -8.55 3.68 3.19
C LEU A 233 -9.26 4.96 2.74
N ASP A 234 -9.49 5.15 1.43
CA ASP A 234 -10.30 6.25 0.91
C ASP A 234 -11.76 6.14 1.38
N GLU A 235 -12.35 4.94 1.42
CA GLU A 235 -13.72 4.71 1.95
C GLU A 235 -13.85 5.07 3.42
N LEU A 236 -12.80 4.84 4.22
CA LEU A 236 -12.79 5.26 5.63
C LEU A 236 -12.75 6.80 5.75
N GLY A 237 -12.10 7.47 4.80
CA GLY A 237 -11.98 8.92 4.75
C GLY A 237 -11.35 9.49 6.03
N LEU A 238 -11.94 10.55 6.56
CA LEU A 238 -11.50 11.23 7.78
C LEU A 238 -12.46 10.89 8.95
N PRO A 239 -12.36 9.68 9.54
CA PRO A 239 -13.35 9.21 10.51
C PRO A 239 -13.29 10.04 11.79
N ARG A 240 -14.46 10.46 12.30
CA ARG A 240 -14.57 11.22 13.56
C ARG A 240 -14.42 10.37 14.82
N HIS A 241 -14.65 9.07 14.69
CA HIS A 241 -14.59 8.09 15.77
C HIS A 241 -13.73 6.91 15.33
N ASP A 242 -13.25 6.13 16.29
CA ASP A 242 -12.47 4.93 16.00
C ASP A 242 -13.30 3.96 15.14
N VAL A 243 -12.62 3.31 14.19
CA VAL A 243 -13.25 2.44 13.20
C VAL A 243 -12.67 1.04 13.31
N GLN A 244 -13.57 0.07 13.36
CA GLN A 244 -13.22 -1.34 13.29
C GLN A 244 -12.66 -1.68 11.91
N LEU A 245 -11.48 -2.32 11.85
CA LEU A 245 -10.96 -2.84 10.60
C LEU A 245 -11.92 -3.91 10.03
N ASP A 246 -12.25 -3.83 8.74
CA ASP A 246 -13.09 -4.81 8.03
C ASP A 246 -12.27 -5.56 6.96
N PRO A 247 -11.61 -6.67 7.33
CA PRO A 247 -10.87 -7.51 6.37
C PRO A 247 -11.77 -8.05 5.24
N ALA A 248 -13.05 -8.30 5.52
CA ALA A 248 -13.97 -8.80 4.50
C ALA A 248 -14.26 -7.72 3.44
N ARG A 249 -14.30 -6.44 3.82
CA ARG A 249 -14.38 -5.33 2.85
C ARG A 249 -13.10 -5.22 2.03
N ILE A 250 -11.93 -5.31 2.65
CA ILE A 250 -10.64 -5.30 1.93
C ILE A 250 -10.60 -6.44 0.90
N GLN A 251 -11.04 -7.65 1.27
CA GLN A 251 -11.08 -8.78 0.36
C GLN A 251 -12.06 -8.57 -0.82
N ARG A 252 -13.23 -7.99 -0.58
CA ARG A 252 -14.17 -7.62 -1.66
C ARG A 252 -13.53 -6.63 -2.64
N LEU A 253 -12.89 -5.59 -2.12
CA LEU A 253 -12.17 -4.61 -2.94
C LEU A 253 -10.99 -5.22 -3.69
N ALA A 254 -10.33 -6.24 -3.12
CA ALA A 254 -9.27 -6.98 -3.79
C ALA A 254 -9.80 -7.75 -5.01
N ILE A 255 -10.93 -8.45 -4.87
CA ILE A 255 -11.60 -9.14 -5.98
C ILE A 255 -11.97 -8.14 -7.08
N ASP A 256 -12.60 -7.02 -6.71
CA ASP A 256 -13.01 -5.98 -7.66
C ASP A 256 -11.79 -5.38 -8.38
N SER A 257 -10.71 -5.12 -7.64
CA SER A 257 -9.45 -4.60 -8.19
C SER A 257 -8.81 -5.60 -9.18
N ILE A 258 -8.75 -6.88 -8.83
CA ILE A 258 -8.23 -7.94 -9.71
C ILE A 258 -9.10 -8.08 -10.96
N ALA A 259 -10.43 -7.99 -10.84
CA ALA A 259 -11.34 -8.03 -11.98
C ALA A 259 -11.12 -6.85 -12.93
N ALA A 260 -10.77 -5.67 -12.40
CA ALA A 260 -10.56 -4.45 -13.18
C ALA A 260 -9.14 -4.31 -13.80
N MET A 261 -8.14 -5.08 -13.35
CA MET A 261 -6.78 -5.03 -13.90
C MET A 261 -6.75 -5.31 -15.41
N SER A 262 -5.76 -4.77 -16.12
CA SER A 262 -5.49 -5.25 -17.49
C SER A 262 -4.99 -6.69 -17.46
N ASP A 263 -5.16 -7.43 -18.57
CA ASP A 263 -4.64 -8.81 -18.65
C ASP A 263 -3.12 -8.85 -18.43
N ALA A 264 -2.39 -7.86 -18.97
CA ALA A 264 -0.94 -7.76 -18.82
C ALA A 264 -0.51 -7.53 -17.37
N ASP A 265 -1.19 -6.63 -16.65
CA ASP A 265 -0.85 -6.34 -15.25
C ASP A 265 -1.17 -7.53 -14.35
N LEU A 266 -2.31 -8.20 -14.58
CA LEU A 266 -2.72 -9.35 -13.79
C LEU A 266 -1.72 -10.51 -13.92
N VAL A 267 -1.33 -10.86 -15.15
CA VAL A 267 -0.38 -11.96 -15.35
C VAL A 267 1.03 -11.58 -14.89
N ALA A 268 1.45 -10.32 -15.04
CA ALA A 268 2.72 -9.85 -14.50
C ALA A 268 2.75 -9.97 -12.96
N ALA A 269 1.68 -9.54 -12.28
CA ALA A 269 1.56 -9.66 -10.84
C ALA A 269 1.51 -11.12 -10.35
N ALA A 270 0.87 -12.00 -11.11
CA ALA A 270 0.79 -13.43 -10.80
C ALA A 270 2.04 -14.24 -11.22
N GLY A 271 2.99 -13.63 -11.96
CA GLY A 271 4.13 -14.34 -12.53
C GLY A 271 3.74 -15.37 -13.60
N ALA A 272 2.71 -15.08 -14.40
CA ALA A 272 2.08 -16.01 -15.33
C ALA A 272 2.24 -15.58 -16.81
N PRO A 273 2.13 -16.53 -17.77
CA PRO A 273 1.98 -16.22 -19.19
C PRO A 273 0.66 -15.50 -19.50
N ILE A 274 0.62 -14.71 -20.58
CA ILE A 274 -0.55 -13.89 -20.96
C ILE A 274 -1.79 -14.73 -21.29
N GLU A 275 -1.59 -15.95 -21.77
CA GLU A 275 -2.65 -16.91 -22.11
C GLU A 275 -3.49 -17.31 -20.89
N LEU A 276 -2.92 -17.20 -19.68
CA LEU A 276 -3.60 -17.55 -18.44
C LEU A 276 -4.48 -16.43 -17.92
N ALA A 277 -4.44 -15.21 -18.46
CA ALA A 277 -5.15 -14.05 -17.91
C ALA A 277 -6.63 -14.36 -17.57
N ARG A 278 -7.34 -15.02 -18.49
CA ARG A 278 -8.75 -15.42 -18.30
C ARG A 278 -8.94 -16.42 -17.16
N ALA A 279 -7.99 -17.33 -16.96
CA ALA A 279 -8.03 -18.30 -15.87
C ALA A 279 -7.75 -17.66 -14.51
N LEU A 280 -7.04 -16.54 -14.49
CA LEU A 280 -6.77 -15.80 -13.26
C LEU A 280 -7.93 -14.87 -12.85
N ARG A 281 -8.83 -14.54 -13.79
CA ARG A 281 -10.07 -13.79 -13.50
C ARG A 281 -10.97 -14.62 -12.59
N GLY A 282 -11.06 -14.21 -11.32
CA GLY A 282 -11.81 -14.93 -10.28
C GLY A 282 -10.96 -15.26 -9.05
N ALA A 283 -9.65 -15.06 -9.11
CA ALA A 283 -8.80 -15.07 -7.92
C ALA A 283 -9.22 -13.95 -6.95
N ARG A 284 -9.17 -14.24 -5.65
CA ARG A 284 -9.51 -13.29 -4.58
C ARG A 284 -8.31 -12.46 -4.14
N THR A 285 -7.11 -12.98 -4.37
CA THR A 285 -5.84 -12.29 -4.12
C THR A 285 -4.87 -12.57 -5.27
N LEU A 286 -3.83 -11.75 -5.39
CA LEU A 286 -2.74 -11.96 -6.35
C LEU A 286 -1.91 -13.20 -6.01
N VAL A 287 -1.85 -13.60 -4.74
CA VAL A 287 -1.26 -14.87 -4.32
C VAL A 287 -2.07 -16.05 -4.88
N GLU A 288 -3.40 -16.05 -4.72
CA GLU A 288 -4.27 -17.08 -5.28
C GLU A 288 -4.18 -17.11 -6.82
N ALA A 289 -4.03 -15.95 -7.47
CA ALA A 289 -3.79 -15.89 -8.91
C ALA A 289 -2.46 -16.58 -9.29
N GLY A 290 -1.39 -16.36 -8.54
CA GLY A 290 -0.11 -17.04 -8.73
C GLY A 290 -0.20 -18.55 -8.51
N GLU A 291 -0.94 -19.00 -7.50
CA GLU A 291 -1.20 -20.42 -7.24
C GLU A 291 -1.95 -21.10 -8.39
N ILE A 292 -3.02 -20.44 -8.90
CA ILE A 292 -3.75 -20.91 -10.08
C ILE A 292 -2.83 -20.98 -11.30
N ALA A 293 -1.97 -19.97 -11.49
CA ALA A 293 -1.01 -19.96 -12.59
C ALA A 293 -0.07 -21.16 -12.51
N GLN A 294 0.56 -21.38 -11.35
CA GLN A 294 1.46 -22.51 -11.12
C GLN A 294 0.76 -23.86 -11.34
N GLN A 295 -0.48 -24.00 -10.86
CA GLN A 295 -1.30 -25.20 -11.05
C GLN A 295 -1.52 -25.52 -12.54
N ILE A 296 -1.69 -24.50 -13.39
CA ILE A 296 -1.91 -24.69 -14.83
C ILE A 296 -0.58 -24.87 -15.57
N THR A 297 0.47 -24.11 -15.24
CA THR A 297 1.75 -24.17 -15.97
C THR A 297 2.58 -25.41 -15.63
N ALA A 298 2.53 -25.86 -14.38
CA ALA A 298 3.34 -26.97 -13.87
C ALA A 298 2.48 -27.94 -13.03
N PRO A 299 1.48 -28.60 -13.62
CA PRO A 299 0.59 -29.49 -12.88
C PRO A 299 1.31 -30.72 -12.35
N VAL A 300 0.87 -31.22 -11.20
CA VAL A 300 1.24 -32.56 -10.74
C VAL A 300 0.55 -33.59 -11.64
N ALA A 301 1.34 -34.45 -12.30
CA ALA A 301 0.80 -35.49 -13.16
C ALA A 301 -0.03 -36.51 -12.35
N VAL A 302 -1.22 -36.82 -12.84
CA VAL A 302 -2.16 -37.77 -12.23
C VAL A 302 -2.36 -38.97 -13.14
N VAL A 303 -2.67 -40.12 -12.53
CA VAL A 303 -3.18 -41.29 -13.25
C VAL A 303 -4.62 -41.48 -12.80
N LEU A 304 -5.55 -41.45 -13.75
CA LEU A 304 -6.98 -41.53 -13.48
C LEU A 304 -7.47 -42.96 -13.59
N THR A 305 -8.65 -43.21 -13.03
CA THR A 305 -9.32 -44.51 -13.12
C THR A 305 -9.78 -44.78 -14.55
N GLU A 306 -10.01 -46.05 -14.88
CA GLU A 306 -10.58 -46.45 -16.19
C GLU A 306 -11.92 -45.77 -16.50
N GLU A 307 -12.69 -45.38 -15.49
CA GLU A 307 -13.94 -44.61 -15.65
C GLU A 307 -13.73 -43.24 -16.31
N ALA A 308 -12.53 -42.65 -16.19
CA ALA A 308 -12.20 -41.38 -16.82
C ALA A 308 -11.84 -41.52 -18.32
N ARG A 309 -11.52 -42.73 -18.79
CA ARG A 309 -11.05 -43.01 -20.16
C ARG A 309 -11.99 -42.46 -21.24
N PRO A 310 -13.32 -42.70 -21.21
CA PRO A 310 -14.22 -42.17 -22.25
C PRO A 310 -14.24 -40.63 -22.31
N THR A 311 -14.05 -39.96 -21.16
CA THR A 311 -14.00 -38.50 -21.12
C THR A 311 -12.71 -37.97 -21.74
N MET A 312 -11.56 -38.61 -21.46
CA MET A 312 -10.26 -38.18 -22.01
C MET A 312 -10.19 -38.44 -23.52
N GLU A 313 -10.63 -39.61 -23.99
CA GLU A 313 -10.67 -39.94 -25.42
C GLU A 313 -11.54 -38.95 -26.20
N ARG A 314 -12.74 -38.63 -25.67
CA ARG A 314 -13.60 -37.63 -26.31
C ARG A 314 -12.99 -36.23 -26.28
N PHE A 315 -12.28 -35.85 -25.21
CA PHE A 315 -11.60 -34.57 -25.15
C PHE A 315 -10.45 -34.49 -26.18
N VAL A 316 -9.66 -35.55 -26.31
CA VAL A 316 -8.59 -35.66 -27.30
C VAL A 316 -9.15 -35.47 -28.71
N GLU A 317 -10.20 -36.21 -29.07
CA GLU A 317 -10.86 -36.08 -30.38
C GLU A 317 -11.34 -34.64 -30.67
N LEU A 318 -12.05 -34.04 -29.70
CA LEU A 318 -12.54 -32.66 -29.83
C LEU A 318 -11.40 -31.64 -29.96
N ARG A 319 -10.30 -31.86 -29.23
CA ARG A 319 -9.18 -30.92 -29.18
C ARG A 319 -8.25 -31.04 -30.39
N GLU A 320 -8.05 -32.24 -30.93
CA GLU A 320 -7.33 -32.50 -32.18
C GLU A 320 -8.03 -31.84 -33.38
N GLY A 321 -9.36 -31.92 -33.43
CA GLY A 321 -10.18 -31.27 -34.46
C GLY A 321 -10.30 -29.75 -34.34
N ALA A 322 -9.78 -29.16 -33.26
CA ALA A 322 -9.87 -27.73 -33.00
C ALA A 322 -8.57 -26.96 -33.37
N PRO A 323 -8.64 -25.64 -33.61
CA PRO A 323 -7.47 -24.81 -33.92
C PRO A 323 -6.39 -24.83 -32.81
N GLU A 324 -5.16 -24.44 -33.15
CA GLU A 324 -4.04 -24.44 -32.20
C GLU A 324 -4.33 -23.61 -30.95
N SER A 325 -4.84 -22.39 -31.12
CA SER A 325 -5.33 -21.52 -30.05
C SER A 325 -6.86 -21.50 -30.01
N LEU A 326 -7.44 -21.50 -28.82
CA LEU A 326 -8.89 -21.40 -28.63
C LEU A 326 -9.28 -20.01 -28.14
N ASP A 327 -10.33 -19.46 -28.75
CA ASP A 327 -11.07 -18.35 -28.16
C ASP A 327 -12.08 -18.87 -27.11
N GLU A 328 -12.81 -17.95 -26.47
CA GLU A 328 -13.79 -18.31 -25.46
C GLU A 328 -14.90 -19.21 -26.03
N ALA A 329 -15.40 -18.92 -27.24
CA ALA A 329 -16.47 -19.68 -27.85
C ALA A 329 -16.04 -21.13 -28.13
N GLY A 330 -14.85 -21.33 -28.70
CA GLY A 330 -14.28 -22.64 -28.98
C GLY A 330 -14.02 -23.46 -27.71
N ALA A 331 -13.42 -22.85 -26.69
CA ALA A 331 -13.17 -23.53 -25.43
C ALA A 331 -14.46 -23.92 -24.69
N ARG A 332 -15.47 -23.03 -24.66
CA ARG A 332 -16.79 -23.34 -24.09
C ARG A 332 -17.51 -24.42 -24.90
N ALA A 333 -17.38 -24.43 -26.21
CA ALA A 333 -17.97 -25.47 -27.05
C ALA A 333 -17.43 -26.85 -26.69
N ILE A 334 -16.11 -27.01 -26.56
CA ILE A 334 -15.48 -28.28 -26.13
C ILE A 334 -16.03 -28.74 -24.78
N VAL A 335 -16.07 -27.85 -23.78
CA VAL A 335 -16.60 -28.18 -22.44
C VAL A 335 -18.09 -28.55 -22.49
N ARG A 336 -18.87 -27.88 -23.33
CA ARG A 336 -20.31 -28.16 -23.52
C ARG A 336 -20.53 -29.53 -24.18
N GLU A 337 -19.78 -29.86 -25.23
CA GLU A 337 -19.85 -31.16 -25.91
C GLU A 337 -19.49 -32.31 -24.96
N LEU A 338 -18.43 -32.16 -24.16
CA LEU A 338 -18.07 -33.14 -23.13
C LEU A 338 -19.20 -33.34 -22.11
N LYS A 339 -19.82 -32.25 -21.67
CA LYS A 339 -20.96 -32.32 -20.74
C LYS A 339 -22.16 -33.03 -21.37
N ALA A 340 -22.44 -32.79 -22.65
CA ALA A 340 -23.58 -33.36 -23.36
C ALA A 340 -23.51 -34.89 -23.48
N VAL A 341 -22.30 -35.44 -23.60
CA VAL A 341 -22.07 -36.90 -23.66
C VAL A 341 -21.87 -37.55 -22.28
N GLY A 342 -22.13 -36.81 -21.18
CA GLY A 342 -21.97 -37.33 -19.82
C GLY A 342 -20.53 -37.42 -19.32
N GLY A 343 -19.59 -36.71 -19.95
CA GLY A 343 -18.19 -36.69 -19.57
C GLY A 343 -17.93 -36.06 -18.19
N SER A 344 -16.93 -36.57 -17.47
CA SER A 344 -16.56 -36.09 -16.15
C SER A 344 -15.63 -34.88 -16.21
N LEU A 345 -16.20 -33.67 -16.16
CA LEU A 345 -15.44 -32.42 -16.17
C LEU A 345 -14.46 -32.30 -14.99
N LYS A 346 -14.78 -32.93 -13.85
CA LYS A 346 -13.89 -33.01 -12.69
C LYS A 346 -12.61 -33.79 -13.04
N GLN A 347 -12.75 -34.94 -13.71
CA GLN A 347 -11.62 -35.76 -14.14
C GLN A 347 -10.77 -35.05 -15.20
N LEU A 348 -11.41 -34.36 -16.15
CA LEU A 348 -10.69 -33.53 -17.12
C LEU A 348 -9.87 -32.42 -16.44
N ARG A 349 -10.45 -31.72 -15.48
CA ARG A 349 -9.70 -30.73 -14.70
C ARG A 349 -8.49 -31.35 -14.03
N LEU A 350 -8.69 -32.50 -13.38
CA LEU A 350 -7.62 -33.20 -12.66
C LEU A 350 -6.50 -33.60 -13.63
N ALA A 351 -6.82 -34.10 -14.83
CA ALA A 351 -5.84 -34.39 -15.87
C ALA A 351 -5.08 -33.15 -16.34
N LEU A 352 -5.77 -32.03 -16.57
CA LEU A 352 -5.17 -30.83 -17.14
C LEU A 352 -4.40 -29.99 -16.13
N THR A 353 -4.76 -30.04 -14.84
CA THR A 353 -4.25 -29.11 -13.81
C THR A 353 -3.66 -29.80 -12.58
N GLY A 354 -3.83 -31.12 -12.44
CA GLY A 354 -3.40 -31.84 -11.24
C GLY A 354 -4.22 -31.55 -9.98
N ALA A 355 -5.30 -30.76 -10.06
CA ALA A 355 -6.17 -30.51 -8.91
C ALA A 355 -7.67 -30.64 -9.23
N GLU A 356 -8.48 -30.90 -8.20
CA GLU A 356 -9.94 -31.06 -8.33
C GLU A 356 -10.69 -29.73 -8.38
N ARG A 357 -10.05 -28.64 -7.95
CA ARG A 357 -10.62 -27.28 -7.88
C ARG A 357 -9.72 -26.32 -8.65
N GLY A 358 -10.26 -25.14 -8.94
CA GLY A 358 -9.56 -24.10 -9.70
C GLY A 358 -10.54 -23.28 -10.54
N PRO A 359 -10.03 -22.47 -11.49
CA PRO A 359 -10.83 -21.56 -12.29
C PRO A 359 -11.78 -22.30 -13.23
N GLU A 360 -12.72 -21.63 -13.89
CA GLU A 360 -13.66 -22.31 -14.79
C GLU A 360 -12.93 -23.20 -15.83
N LEU A 361 -13.41 -24.42 -16.07
CA LEU A 361 -12.64 -25.40 -16.88
C LEU A 361 -12.36 -24.92 -18.31
N TRP A 362 -13.28 -24.13 -18.89
CA TRP A 362 -13.08 -23.58 -20.23
C TRP A 362 -11.92 -22.59 -20.29
N THR A 363 -11.60 -21.85 -19.22
CA THR A 363 -10.46 -20.92 -19.20
C THR A 363 -9.14 -21.68 -19.19
N VAL A 364 -9.08 -22.83 -18.49
CA VAL A 364 -7.94 -23.75 -18.54
C VAL A 364 -7.76 -24.32 -19.94
N VAL A 365 -8.83 -24.82 -20.56
CA VAL A 365 -8.79 -25.36 -21.93
C VAL A 365 -8.35 -24.30 -22.94
N ALA A 366 -8.79 -23.05 -22.77
CA ALA A 366 -8.38 -21.93 -23.62
C ALA A 366 -6.91 -21.52 -23.43
N ALA A 367 -6.40 -21.60 -22.19
CA ALA A 367 -5.05 -21.16 -21.84
C ALA A 367 -3.95 -22.15 -22.26
N LEU A 368 -4.29 -23.44 -22.44
CA LEU A 368 -3.31 -24.46 -22.78
C LEU A 368 -3.08 -24.56 -24.29
N PRO A 369 -1.82 -24.61 -24.76
CA PRO A 369 -1.48 -25.03 -26.12
C PRO A 369 -2.11 -26.39 -26.43
N ARG A 370 -2.47 -26.63 -27.70
CA ARG A 370 -3.17 -27.85 -28.11
C ARG A 370 -2.37 -29.10 -27.72
N ASP A 371 -1.10 -29.12 -28.08
CA ASP A 371 -0.21 -30.26 -27.82
C ASP A 371 -0.04 -30.54 -26.33
N GLU A 372 -0.02 -29.50 -25.50
CA GLU A 372 0.07 -29.62 -24.04
C GLU A 372 -1.21 -30.26 -23.48
N ALA A 373 -2.38 -29.77 -23.89
CA ALA A 373 -3.66 -30.29 -23.44
C ALA A 373 -3.84 -31.77 -23.84
N LEU A 374 -3.49 -32.12 -25.08
CA LEU A 374 -3.53 -33.50 -25.58
C LEU A 374 -2.58 -34.40 -24.80
N ARG A 375 -1.33 -33.98 -24.59
CA ARG A 375 -0.33 -34.76 -23.85
C ARG A 375 -0.79 -35.05 -22.42
N ARG A 376 -1.34 -34.05 -21.72
CA ARG A 376 -1.85 -34.22 -20.34
C ARG A 376 -3.03 -35.18 -20.29
N ALA A 377 -4.00 -35.05 -21.19
CA ALA A 377 -5.16 -35.93 -21.25
C ALA A 377 -4.77 -37.39 -21.57
N ALA A 378 -3.86 -37.61 -22.52
CA ALA A 378 -3.38 -38.94 -22.87
C ALA A 378 -2.57 -39.59 -21.73
N ALA A 379 -1.67 -38.82 -21.09
CA ALA A 379 -0.86 -39.30 -19.97
C ALA A 379 -1.74 -39.73 -18.77
N ALA A 380 -2.87 -39.07 -18.57
CA ALA A 380 -3.78 -39.35 -17.46
C ALA A 380 -4.48 -40.74 -17.54
N ILE A 381 -4.52 -41.37 -18.72
CA ILE A 381 -5.19 -42.66 -18.96
C ILE A 381 -4.22 -43.76 -19.44
N THR A 382 -2.92 -43.46 -19.45
CA THR A 382 -1.88 -44.44 -19.79
C THR A 382 -1.50 -45.24 -18.54
N PRO A 383 -1.58 -46.58 -18.55
CA PRO A 383 -1.12 -47.40 -17.44
C PRO A 383 0.38 -47.15 -17.17
N ARG A 384 0.76 -46.96 -15.90
CA ARG A 384 2.18 -46.87 -15.50
C ARG A 384 2.84 -48.24 -15.41
#